data_AF-A0A261B3N4-F1
#
_entry.id   AF-A0A261B3N4-F1
#
_cell.length_a   1.000
_cell.length_b   1.000
_cell.length_c   1.000
_cell.angle_alpha   90.00
_cell.angle_beta   90.00
_cell.angle_gamma   90.00
#
_symmetry.space_group_name_H-M   'P 1'
#
loop_
_entity.id
_entity.type
_entity.pdbx_description
1 polymer ?
#
loop_
_entity_poly.entity_id
_entity_poly.type
_entity_poly.pdbx_seq_one_letter_code
_entity_poly.pdbx_strand_id
1 'polypeptide(L)'
;YCVPQAMKPFLLFLLSVFNISNACLVIQYSVPPACACKAQKLDSSNIFKNVQEENRYFFNVTVSIIKAPELKIDDCSVLMYCEEDYKLFVFDTDKEEFFGEYPAEGFCNPYPPQKWQVNTNDGELKQFSQLNGVCVKKTKCPCTHVELDNSNGADYLGNNNYYQNTLKYYRFSQSNITLKNWIPSEITVPAGVVEI
;
A
#
# COMPACT_ATOMS: atom_id res chain seq x y z
N TYR A 1 -84.16 -6.17 -22.35
CA TYR A 1 -83.59 -7.21 -21.48
C TYR A 1 -82.43 -7.87 -22.22
N CYS A 2 -81.19 -7.56 -21.86
CA CYS A 2 -79.99 -8.11 -22.50
C CYS A 2 -78.94 -8.42 -21.44
N VAL A 3 -78.57 -9.70 -21.31
CA VAL A 3 -77.31 -10.33 -20.82
C VAL A 3 -77.39 -11.81 -21.32
N PRO A 4 -76.33 -12.62 -21.60
CA PRO A 4 -74.86 -12.48 -21.42
C PRO A 4 -73.97 -12.87 -22.63
N GLN A 5 -72.64 -12.83 -22.40
CA GLN A 5 -71.54 -13.56 -23.05
C GLN A 5 -71.08 -13.01 -24.43
N ALA A 6 -69.79 -12.89 -24.77
CA ALA A 6 -68.65 -13.68 -24.35
C ALA A 6 -67.33 -12.87 -24.37
N MET A 7 -66.42 -13.33 -23.51
CA MET A 7 -65.04 -12.91 -23.34
C MET A 7 -64.14 -13.53 -24.43
N LYS A 8 -63.18 -12.73 -24.93
CA LYS A 8 -61.86 -13.11 -25.51
C LYS A 8 -61.83 -13.93 -26.82
N PRO A 9 -61.12 -13.38 -27.82
CA PRO A 9 -60.00 -14.12 -28.39
C PRO A 9 -58.81 -13.18 -28.68
N PHE A 10 -58.14 -12.67 -27.65
CA PHE A 10 -56.89 -11.90 -27.84
C PHE A 10 -55.70 -12.48 -27.05
N LEU A 11 -55.92 -13.57 -26.33
CA LEU A 11 -54.91 -14.20 -25.44
C LEU A 11 -54.18 -15.39 -26.07
N LEU A 12 -54.52 -15.79 -27.30
CA LEU A 12 -53.87 -16.92 -27.98
C LEU A 12 -52.68 -16.52 -28.85
N PHE A 13 -52.47 -15.22 -29.12
CA PHE A 13 -51.35 -14.77 -29.96
C PHE A 13 -50.06 -14.48 -29.17
N LEU A 14 -50.13 -14.37 -27.84
CA LEU A 14 -48.95 -14.12 -27.00
C LEU A 14 -48.23 -15.40 -26.57
N LEU A 15 -48.78 -16.58 -26.83
CA LEU A 15 -48.17 -17.87 -26.46
C LEU A 15 -47.25 -18.45 -27.55
N SER A 16 -47.24 -17.89 -28.77
CA SER A 16 -46.35 -18.35 -29.85
C SER A 16 -44.97 -17.67 -29.86
N VAL A 17 -44.79 -16.58 -29.12
CA VAL A 17 -43.53 -15.83 -29.04
C VAL A 17 -42.61 -16.33 -27.92
N PHE A 18 -43.13 -17.09 -26.96
CA PHE A 18 -42.32 -17.81 -25.98
C PHE A 18 -41.94 -19.19 -26.54
N ASN A 19 -41.25 -19.20 -27.69
CA ASN A 19 -40.33 -20.29 -27.95
C ASN A 19 -39.27 -20.18 -26.87
N ILE A 20 -39.46 -21.02 -25.84
CA ILE A 20 -38.56 -21.20 -24.72
C ILE A 20 -37.22 -21.55 -25.34
N SER A 21 -36.38 -20.54 -25.50
CA SER A 21 -34.95 -20.77 -25.64
C SER A 21 -34.59 -21.58 -24.40
N ASN A 22 -34.23 -22.84 -24.62
CA ASN A 22 -33.45 -23.61 -23.67
C ASN A 22 -32.07 -22.94 -23.56
N ALA A 23 -32.04 -21.70 -23.06
CA ALA A 23 -30.87 -21.08 -22.48
C ALA A 23 -30.69 -21.77 -21.13
N CYS A 24 -30.27 -23.03 -21.18
CA CYS A 24 -29.64 -23.66 -20.03
C CYS A 24 -28.42 -22.79 -19.74
N LEU A 25 -28.51 -21.96 -18.71
CA LEU A 25 -27.35 -21.26 -18.17
C LEU A 25 -26.43 -22.36 -17.63
N VAL A 26 -25.53 -22.84 -18.46
CA VAL A 26 -24.50 -23.79 -18.04
C VAL A 26 -23.55 -23.02 -17.14
N ILE A 27 -23.82 -23.01 -15.84
CA ILE A 27 -22.87 -22.54 -14.83
C ILE A 27 -21.80 -23.63 -14.71
N GLN A 28 -20.73 -23.53 -15.50
CA GLN A 28 -19.62 -24.48 -15.44
C GLN A 28 -18.72 -24.29 -14.21
N TYR A 29 -19.24 -24.12 -12.98
CA TYR A 29 -18.39 -24.19 -11.79
C TYR A 29 -19.20 -24.77 -10.62
N SER A 30 -19.18 -26.10 -10.48
CA SER A 30 -19.77 -26.77 -9.31
C SER A 30 -18.97 -26.52 -8.02
N VAL A 31 -17.71 -26.08 -8.14
CA VAL A 31 -16.84 -25.62 -7.04
C VAL A 31 -15.90 -24.54 -7.60
N PRO A 32 -15.79 -23.34 -6.98
CA PRO A 32 -14.80 -22.35 -7.38
C PRO A 32 -13.37 -22.90 -7.21
N PRO A 33 -12.40 -22.49 -8.04
CA PRO A 33 -11.01 -22.92 -7.86
C PRO A 33 -10.48 -22.57 -6.46
N ALA A 34 -9.53 -23.35 -5.96
CA ALA A 34 -8.86 -23.04 -4.71
C ALA A 34 -8.18 -21.65 -4.78
N CYS A 35 -8.26 -20.89 -3.69
CA CYS A 35 -7.62 -19.60 -3.59
C CYS A 35 -6.09 -19.72 -3.44
N ALA A 36 -5.39 -18.98 -4.27
CA ALA A 36 -3.95 -18.96 -4.45
C ALA A 36 -3.44 -17.53 -4.71
N CYS A 37 -4.21 -16.51 -4.28
CA CYS A 37 -3.77 -15.13 -4.31
C CYS A 37 -2.47 -14.96 -3.50
N LYS A 38 -1.53 -14.16 -4.02
CA LYS A 38 -0.20 -14.02 -3.42
C LYS A 38 -0.21 -12.97 -2.33
N ALA A 39 0.44 -13.25 -1.21
CA ALA A 39 0.73 -12.27 -0.18
C ALA A 39 2.13 -12.51 0.38
N GLN A 40 2.81 -11.43 0.73
CA GLN A 40 4.18 -11.49 1.23
C GLN A 40 4.35 -10.53 2.41
N LYS A 41 5.07 -11.00 3.42
CA LYS A 41 5.52 -10.19 4.55
C LYS A 41 6.83 -9.52 4.16
N LEU A 42 6.84 -8.20 4.13
CA LEU A 42 8.03 -7.41 3.84
C LEU A 42 8.73 -6.97 5.14
N ASP A 43 10.04 -6.91 5.10
CA ASP A 43 10.90 -6.45 6.19
C ASP A 43 12.22 -5.88 5.65
N SER A 44 13.17 -5.56 6.53
CA SER A 44 14.47 -5.00 6.15
C SER A 44 15.28 -5.90 5.19
N SER A 45 15.02 -7.20 5.14
CA SER A 45 15.75 -8.14 4.27
C SER A 45 15.29 -8.10 2.81
N ASN A 46 14.07 -7.64 2.54
CA ASN A 46 13.46 -7.74 1.22
C ASN A 46 12.79 -6.45 0.71
N ILE A 47 12.71 -5.38 1.51
CA ILE A 47 12.01 -4.15 1.13
C ILE A 47 12.52 -3.52 -0.18
N PHE A 48 13.84 -3.43 -0.37
CA PHE A 48 14.46 -2.84 -1.56
C PHE A 48 14.26 -3.65 -2.85
N LYS A 49 13.83 -4.92 -2.74
CA LYS A 49 13.49 -5.74 -3.91
C LYS A 49 12.02 -5.60 -4.31
N ASN A 50 11.17 -5.10 -3.42
CA ASN A 50 9.72 -5.10 -3.56
C ASN A 50 9.12 -3.69 -3.65
N VAL A 51 9.85 -2.65 -3.24
CA VAL A 51 9.42 -1.26 -3.32
C VAL A 51 10.48 -0.47 -4.10
N GLN A 52 10.08 0.06 -5.25
CA GLN A 52 10.96 0.83 -6.14
C GLN A 52 11.03 2.30 -5.70
N GLU A 53 12.09 3.00 -6.12
CA GLU A 53 12.39 4.38 -5.70
C GLU A 53 11.30 5.38 -6.12
N GLU A 54 10.61 5.10 -7.22
CA GLU A 54 9.51 5.90 -7.75
C GLU A 54 8.23 5.78 -6.91
N ASN A 55 8.15 4.82 -5.99
CA ASN A 55 6.99 4.65 -5.13
C ASN A 55 6.88 5.81 -4.13
N ARG A 56 5.69 6.40 -4.01
CA ARG A 56 5.42 7.54 -3.10
C ARG A 56 5.78 7.27 -1.63
N TYR A 57 5.84 6.01 -1.21
CA TYR A 57 6.17 5.59 0.15
C TYR A 57 7.56 4.95 0.26
N PHE A 58 8.38 4.99 -0.79
CA PHE A 58 9.72 4.43 -0.77
C PHE A 58 10.53 4.91 0.44
N PHE A 59 10.58 6.22 0.68
CA PHE A 59 11.26 6.76 1.86
C PHE A 59 10.62 6.32 3.18
N ASN A 60 9.28 6.25 3.27
CA ASN A 60 8.60 5.82 4.49
C ASN A 60 9.04 4.43 4.96
N VAL A 61 9.33 3.52 4.02
CA VAL A 61 9.67 2.13 4.32
C VAL A 61 11.18 1.84 4.33
N THR A 62 12.01 2.75 3.79
CA THR A 62 13.46 2.55 3.73
C THR A 62 14.23 3.29 4.81
N VAL A 63 13.75 4.45 5.28
CA VAL A 63 14.44 5.27 6.30
C VAL A 63 13.87 5.09 7.71
N SER A 64 12.79 4.32 7.83
CA SER A 64 12.10 4.08 9.10
C SER A 64 12.46 2.72 9.69
N ILE A 65 12.18 2.54 10.98
CA ILE A 65 12.17 1.21 11.60
C ILE A 65 10.98 0.44 11.02
N ILE A 66 11.26 -0.64 10.29
CA ILE A 66 10.24 -1.52 9.71
C ILE A 66 10.31 -2.93 10.27
N LYS A 67 9.20 -3.65 10.19
CA LYS A 67 9.14 -5.09 10.44
C LYS A 67 8.05 -5.75 9.61
N ALA A 68 8.11 -7.08 9.56
CA ALA A 68 7.07 -7.90 8.97
C ALA A 68 5.72 -7.69 9.70
N PRO A 69 4.59 -7.60 8.97
CA PRO A 69 3.25 -7.56 9.56
C PRO A 69 2.87 -8.90 10.18
N GLU A 70 1.73 -8.96 10.85
CA GLU A 70 1.01 -10.21 11.04
C GLU A 70 0.15 -10.49 9.81
N LEU A 71 0.16 -11.73 9.34
CA LEU A 71 -0.56 -12.16 8.14
C LEU A 71 -1.30 -13.46 8.42
N LYS A 72 -2.62 -13.43 8.28
CA LYS A 72 -3.50 -14.59 8.38
C LYS A 72 -4.26 -14.73 7.07
N ILE A 73 -4.21 -15.92 6.49
CA ILE A 73 -4.98 -16.30 5.31
C ILE A 73 -5.79 -17.52 5.71
N ASP A 74 -7.11 -17.42 5.55
CA ASP A 74 -8.04 -18.52 5.82
C ASP A 74 -8.94 -18.69 4.60
N ASP A 75 -8.76 -19.80 3.88
CA ASP A 75 -9.31 -20.06 2.54
C ASP A 75 -9.08 -18.89 1.56
N CYS A 76 -10.14 -18.13 1.30
CA CYS A 76 -10.15 -16.99 0.38
C CYS A 76 -10.22 -15.65 1.12
N SER A 77 -9.98 -15.62 2.43
CA SER A 77 -9.95 -14.40 3.23
C SER A 77 -8.53 -14.08 3.68
N VAL A 78 -8.23 -12.79 3.79
CA VAL A 78 -6.94 -12.29 4.29
C VAL A 78 -7.17 -11.24 5.36
N LEU A 79 -6.34 -11.33 6.38
CA LEU A 79 -6.18 -10.31 7.41
C LEU A 79 -4.69 -10.03 7.56
N MET A 80 -4.28 -8.81 7.24
CA MET A 80 -2.91 -8.35 7.42
C MET A 80 -2.90 -7.11 8.28
N TYR A 81 -2.11 -7.10 9.35
CA TYR A 81 -2.11 -5.99 10.31
C TYR A 81 -0.76 -5.81 10.98
N CYS A 82 -0.61 -4.67 11.65
CA CYS A 82 0.54 -4.38 12.47
C CYS A 82 0.16 -4.41 13.95
N GLU A 83 1.12 -4.74 14.81
CA GLU A 83 1.01 -4.49 16.24
C GLU A 83 0.83 -3.00 16.55
N GLU A 84 0.46 -2.70 17.80
CA GLU A 84 0.45 -1.34 18.33
C GLU A 84 1.79 -0.63 18.06
N ASP A 85 1.74 0.70 17.93
CA ASP A 85 2.90 1.53 17.54
C ASP A 85 3.48 1.29 16.15
N TYR A 86 2.78 0.60 15.24
CA TYR A 86 3.15 0.52 13.83
C TYR A 86 2.00 0.94 12.91
N LYS A 87 2.35 1.28 11.67
CA LYS A 87 1.43 1.61 10.59
C LYS A 87 1.65 0.67 9.41
N LEU A 88 0.57 0.19 8.82
CA LEU A 88 0.58 -0.74 7.71
C LEU A 88 0.64 0.01 6.36
N PHE A 89 1.58 -0.43 5.53
CA PHE A 89 1.68 -0.08 4.12
C PHE A 89 1.58 -1.36 3.30
N VAL A 90 0.83 -1.31 2.21
CA VAL A 90 0.64 -2.44 1.29
C VAL A 90 1.07 -2.00 -0.10
N PHE A 91 1.83 -2.86 -0.76
CA PHE A 91 2.36 -2.65 -2.11
C PHE A 91 1.94 -3.78 -3.03
N ASP A 92 1.79 -3.45 -4.29
CA ASP A 92 1.74 -4.36 -5.44
C ASP A 92 2.63 -3.76 -6.54
N THR A 93 2.75 -4.45 -7.67
CA THR A 93 3.66 -4.13 -8.76
C THR A 93 3.52 -2.70 -9.28
N ASP A 94 2.30 -2.17 -9.30
CA ASP A 94 1.94 -0.89 -9.92
C ASP A 94 1.18 0.06 -9.00
N LYS A 95 1.01 -0.28 -7.72
CA LYS A 95 0.22 0.51 -6.77
C LYS A 95 0.60 0.28 -5.32
N GLU A 96 0.16 1.20 -4.49
CA GLU A 96 0.36 1.18 -3.06
C GLU A 96 -0.86 1.70 -2.31
N GLU A 97 -0.98 1.30 -1.05
CA GLU A 97 -2.04 1.74 -0.16
C GLU A 97 -1.54 1.89 1.26
N PHE A 98 -1.99 2.96 1.93
CA PHE A 98 -1.66 3.25 3.32
C PHE A 98 -2.87 2.95 4.22
N PHE A 99 -2.77 1.84 4.94
CA PHE A 99 -3.80 1.41 5.88
C PHE A 99 -3.65 2.06 7.26
N GLY A 100 -2.47 2.59 7.58
CA GLY A 100 -2.24 3.26 8.85
C GLY A 100 -2.38 2.28 10.02
N GLU A 101 -3.23 2.57 10.99
CA GLU A 101 -3.42 1.70 12.16
C GLU A 101 -4.44 0.59 11.91
N TYR A 102 -5.12 0.63 10.76
CA TYR A 102 -6.14 -0.34 10.40
C TYR A 102 -5.54 -1.54 9.68
N PRO A 103 -6.19 -2.72 9.80
CA PRO A 103 -5.80 -3.89 9.04
C PRO A 103 -6.18 -3.75 7.56
N ALA A 104 -5.44 -4.44 6.70
CA ALA A 104 -5.88 -4.77 5.36
C ALA A 104 -6.70 -6.07 5.42
N GLU A 105 -8.01 -5.93 5.22
CA GLU A 105 -8.98 -7.03 5.22
C GLU A 105 -9.63 -7.17 3.84
N GLY A 106 -9.70 -8.41 3.37
CA GLY A 106 -10.24 -8.64 2.04
C GLY A 106 -10.42 -10.09 1.67
N PHE A 107 -10.80 -10.29 0.42
CA PHE A 107 -11.10 -11.60 -0.16
C PHE A 107 -10.33 -11.83 -1.45
N CYS A 108 -9.85 -13.05 -1.65
CA CYS A 108 -9.26 -13.51 -2.91
C CYS A 108 -10.39 -13.84 -3.88
N ASN A 109 -10.36 -13.26 -5.08
CA ASN A 109 -11.17 -13.75 -6.18
C ASN A 109 -10.60 -15.10 -6.66
N PRO A 110 -11.36 -16.21 -6.57
CA PRO A 110 -10.87 -17.54 -6.93
C PRO A 110 -10.69 -17.74 -8.44
N TYR A 111 -11.22 -16.84 -9.27
CA TYR A 111 -11.12 -16.96 -10.72
C TYR A 111 -9.84 -16.30 -11.26
N PRO A 112 -9.11 -16.95 -12.19
CA PRO A 112 -7.89 -16.40 -12.75
C PRO A 112 -8.14 -15.15 -13.64
N PRO A 113 -7.26 -14.12 -13.58
CA PRO A 113 -6.15 -13.99 -12.66
C PRO A 113 -6.66 -13.71 -11.24
N GLN A 114 -6.24 -14.54 -10.28
CA GLN A 114 -6.67 -14.41 -8.90
C GLN A 114 -6.03 -13.17 -8.27
N LYS A 115 -6.87 -12.32 -7.67
CA LYS A 115 -6.47 -11.05 -7.07
C LYS A 115 -7.17 -10.87 -5.73
N TRP A 116 -6.50 -10.20 -4.81
CA TRP A 116 -7.11 -9.74 -3.58
C TRP A 116 -8.01 -8.54 -3.85
N GLN A 117 -9.17 -8.52 -3.21
CA GLN A 117 -10.09 -7.40 -3.14
C GLN A 117 -10.11 -6.92 -1.70
N VAL A 118 -9.55 -5.74 -1.44
CA VAL A 118 -9.33 -5.21 -0.09
C VAL A 118 -10.04 -3.87 0.03
N ASN A 119 -10.78 -3.68 1.14
CA ASN A 119 -11.40 -2.40 1.44
C ASN A 119 -10.35 -1.42 1.97
N THR A 120 -10.25 -0.25 1.37
CA THR A 120 -9.32 0.81 1.78
C THR A 120 -9.95 1.76 2.78
N ASN A 121 -9.14 2.61 3.40
CA ASN A 121 -9.59 3.52 4.48
C ASN A 121 -10.61 4.57 4.03
N ASP A 122 -10.69 4.83 2.73
CA ASP A 122 -11.69 5.68 2.07
C ASP A 122 -13.01 4.94 1.76
N GLY A 123 -13.10 3.65 2.08
CA GLY A 123 -14.26 2.80 1.79
C GLY A 123 -14.30 2.27 0.35
N GLU A 124 -13.24 2.47 -0.44
CA GLU A 124 -13.15 1.90 -1.78
C GLU A 124 -12.69 0.43 -1.75
N LEU A 125 -13.12 -0.35 -2.74
CA LEU A 125 -12.64 -1.72 -2.92
C LEU A 125 -11.51 -1.73 -3.96
N LYS A 126 -10.27 -1.95 -3.51
CA LYS A 126 -9.09 -2.01 -4.40
C LYS A 126 -8.66 -3.44 -4.68
N GLN A 127 -8.11 -3.64 -5.88
CA GLN A 127 -7.59 -4.93 -6.33
C GLN A 127 -6.07 -4.98 -6.35
N PHE A 128 -5.51 -6.01 -5.74
CA PHE A 128 -4.07 -6.28 -5.66
C PHE A 128 -3.77 -7.67 -6.25
N SER A 129 -2.84 -7.73 -7.18
CA SER A 129 -2.28 -8.97 -7.73
C SER A 129 -1.41 -9.68 -6.69
N GLN A 130 -0.77 -8.91 -5.82
CA GLN A 130 -0.04 -9.40 -4.67
C GLN A 130 -0.17 -8.43 -3.49
N LEU A 131 -0.43 -8.95 -2.29
CA LEU A 131 -0.44 -8.14 -1.06
C LEU A 131 0.94 -8.18 -0.41
N ASN A 132 1.80 -7.20 -0.72
CA ASN A 132 3.09 -7.06 -0.06
C ASN A 132 3.00 -6.04 1.07
N GLY A 133 2.93 -6.52 2.32
CA GLY A 133 2.75 -5.64 3.47
C GLY A 133 4.00 -5.42 4.29
N VAL A 134 4.18 -4.21 4.80
CA VAL A 134 5.23 -3.85 5.78
C VAL A 134 4.64 -3.01 6.90
N CYS A 135 5.14 -3.24 8.12
CA CYS A 135 4.84 -2.38 9.26
C CYS A 135 5.94 -1.36 9.45
N VAL A 136 5.57 -0.08 9.44
CA VAL A 136 6.46 1.04 9.72
C VAL A 136 6.18 1.57 11.11
N LYS A 137 7.20 1.70 11.97
CA LYS A 137 7.01 2.16 13.34
C LYS A 137 6.37 3.55 13.34
N LYS A 138 5.28 3.71 14.10
CA LYS A 138 4.72 5.01 14.47
C LYS A 138 5.82 5.74 15.21
N THR A 139 6.26 6.82 14.61
CA THR A 139 7.20 7.70 15.26
C THR A 139 6.53 9.05 15.43
N LYS A 140 6.72 9.67 16.60
CA LYS A 140 6.33 11.07 16.85
C LYS A 140 7.32 12.04 16.16
N CYS A 141 7.89 11.61 15.03
CA CYS A 141 9.17 11.99 14.43
C CYS A 141 10.41 11.63 15.28
N PRO A 142 11.35 10.87 14.70
CA PRO A 142 12.74 10.83 15.06
C PRO A 142 13.47 11.08 13.75
N CYS A 143 13.61 12.34 13.35
CA CYS A 143 14.71 12.61 12.45
C CYS A 143 15.94 12.17 13.25
N THR A 144 16.47 10.98 12.96
CA THR A 144 17.80 10.60 13.40
C THR A 144 18.69 11.57 12.65
N HIS A 145 18.93 12.72 13.24
CA HIS A 145 19.95 13.61 12.74
C HIS A 145 21.26 12.88 12.99
N VAL A 146 21.98 12.61 11.91
CA VAL A 146 23.37 12.23 12.01
C VAL A 146 24.13 13.54 11.93
N GLU A 147 24.81 13.90 13.02
CA GLU A 147 25.75 15.02 12.97
C GLU A 147 26.83 14.68 11.94
N LEU A 148 26.86 15.44 10.85
CA LEU A 148 27.90 15.27 9.84
C LEU A 148 29.15 16.02 10.29
N ASP A 149 30.26 15.31 10.32
CA ASP A 149 31.58 15.85 10.53
C ASP A 149 32.53 15.34 9.44
N ASN A 150 33.81 15.71 9.55
CA ASN A 150 34.81 15.31 8.55
C ASN A 150 35.09 13.79 8.56
N SER A 151 34.67 13.07 9.61
CA SER A 151 34.88 11.63 9.73
C SER A 151 33.79 10.83 9.02
N ASN A 152 32.57 11.36 8.92
CA ASN A 152 31.41 10.61 8.40
C ASN A 152 30.74 11.27 7.17
N GLY A 153 31.07 12.51 6.82
CA GLY A 153 30.44 13.24 5.71
C GLY A 153 30.52 12.51 4.37
N ALA A 154 31.64 11.83 4.11
CA ALA A 154 31.82 11.04 2.88
C ALA A 154 30.97 9.78 2.85
N ASP A 155 30.73 9.16 4.00
CA ASP A 155 29.95 7.92 4.09
C ASP A 155 28.47 8.17 3.85
N TYR A 156 27.96 9.30 4.34
CA TYR A 156 26.54 9.67 4.21
C TYR A 156 26.23 10.45 2.92
N LEU A 157 27.13 11.32 2.46
CA LEU A 157 26.89 12.19 1.31
C LEU A 157 27.73 11.83 0.08
N GLY A 158 28.64 10.86 0.15
CA GLY A 158 29.62 10.57 -0.89
C GLY A 158 29.04 10.31 -2.28
N ASN A 159 27.85 9.73 -2.36
CA ASN A 159 27.20 9.46 -3.65
C ASN A 159 26.43 10.68 -4.21
N ASN A 160 26.32 11.77 -3.45
CA ASN A 160 25.64 12.98 -3.88
C ASN A 160 26.55 13.81 -4.81
N ASN A 161 26.04 14.19 -5.98
CA ASN A 161 26.79 14.98 -6.96
C ASN A 161 27.24 16.34 -6.40
N TYR A 162 26.44 16.95 -5.52
CA TYR A 162 26.81 18.18 -4.81
C TYR A 162 27.94 17.95 -3.80
N TYR A 163 27.96 16.81 -3.12
CA TYR A 163 29.10 16.45 -2.28
C TYR A 163 30.37 16.29 -3.12
N GLN A 164 30.28 15.56 -4.24
CA GLN A 164 31.41 15.29 -5.11
C GLN A 164 31.98 16.54 -5.78
N ASN A 165 31.16 17.53 -6.11
CA ASN A 165 31.64 18.72 -6.81
C ASN A 165 31.93 19.89 -5.87
N THR A 166 31.27 19.94 -4.72
CA THR A 166 31.30 21.09 -3.82
C THR A 166 31.79 20.68 -2.44
N LEU A 167 31.01 19.86 -1.71
CA LEU A 167 31.21 19.70 -0.26
C LEU A 167 32.49 18.97 0.14
N LYS A 168 33.02 18.07 -0.69
CA LYS A 168 34.25 17.31 -0.39
C LYS A 168 35.49 18.19 -0.18
N TYR A 169 35.44 19.45 -0.64
CA TYR A 169 36.54 20.41 -0.48
C TYR A 169 36.39 21.29 0.77
N TYR A 170 35.27 21.19 1.48
CA TYR A 170 35.00 21.94 2.71
C TYR A 170 35.14 21.04 3.93
N ARG A 171 35.45 21.67 5.07
CA ARG A 171 35.43 20.98 6.35
C ARG A 171 34.06 21.13 6.99
N PHE A 172 33.49 20.01 7.39
CA PHE A 172 32.34 19.95 8.26
C PHE A 172 32.77 20.28 9.69
N SER A 173 32.00 21.14 10.36
CA SER A 173 32.15 21.45 11.78
C SER A 173 30.83 21.16 12.49
N GLN A 174 30.90 20.56 13.66
CA GLN A 174 29.72 20.36 14.51
C GLN A 174 29.04 21.70 14.79
N SER A 175 27.72 21.74 14.61
CA SER A 175 26.89 22.88 14.95
C SER A 175 26.41 22.74 16.40
N ASN A 176 26.49 23.82 17.18
CA ASN A 176 25.93 23.86 18.54
C ASN A 176 24.42 24.16 18.46
N ILE A 177 23.62 23.19 18.02
CA ILE A 177 22.17 23.37 17.90
C ILE A 177 21.51 23.09 19.26
N THR A 178 20.90 24.11 19.86
CA THR A 178 20.04 23.93 21.05
C THR A 178 18.59 23.81 20.59
N LEU A 179 18.07 22.58 20.51
CA LEU A 179 16.70 22.31 20.04
C LEU A 179 15.65 22.69 21.11
N LYS A 180 15.21 23.95 21.14
CA LYS A 180 13.96 24.34 21.81
C LYS A 180 12.85 24.46 20.78
N ASN A 181 11.84 23.59 20.88
CA ASN A 181 10.59 23.64 20.13
C ASN A 181 10.75 23.72 18.60
N TRP A 182 11.20 22.62 17.97
CA TRP A 182 10.97 22.26 16.54
C TRP A 182 11.15 23.33 15.44
N ILE A 183 11.74 24.48 15.77
CA ILE A 183 12.17 25.54 14.87
C ILE A 183 13.50 26.01 15.49
N PRO A 184 14.64 25.88 14.80
CA PRO A 184 15.90 26.43 15.30
C PRO A 184 15.71 27.94 15.47
N SER A 185 15.64 28.42 16.71
CA SER A 185 15.36 29.83 16.96
C SER A 185 16.59 30.71 16.77
N GLU A 186 17.79 30.13 16.70
CA GLU A 186 19.03 30.84 16.36
C GLU A 186 20.11 29.80 16.04
N ILE A 187 20.71 29.88 14.85
CA ILE A 187 21.91 29.12 14.49
C ILE A 187 23.06 30.13 14.46
N THR A 188 23.99 30.01 15.40
CA THR A 188 25.25 30.77 15.37
C THR A 188 26.33 29.90 14.74
N VAL A 189 26.61 30.12 13.46
CA VAL A 189 27.74 29.51 12.76
C VAL A 189 29.01 30.36 13.00
N PRO A 190 30.16 29.76 13.35
CA PRO A 190 31.43 30.47 13.39
C PRO A 190 31.74 31.12 12.05
N ALA A 191 32.35 32.31 12.06
CA ALA A 191 32.74 33.00 10.83
C ALA A 191 33.64 32.10 9.97
N GLY A 192 33.20 31.81 8.74
CA GLY A 192 33.93 30.97 7.77
C GLY A 192 33.34 29.57 7.54
N VAL A 193 32.19 29.24 8.11
CA VAL A 193 31.49 27.96 7.89
C VAL A 193 30.26 28.16 6.98
N VAL A 194 30.10 27.29 5.99
CA VAL A 194 28.94 27.27 5.08
C VAL A 194 27.82 26.44 5.72
N GLU A 195 26.64 27.02 5.83
CA GLU A 195 25.42 26.34 6.27
C GLU A 195 24.79 25.59 5.07
N ILE A 196 24.43 24.32 5.24
CA ILE A 196 23.79 23.46 4.23
C ILE A 196 22.47 22.95 4.77
#